data_AF-A0A928KNL4-F1
#
_entry.id   AF-A0A928KNL4-F1
#
_cell.length_a   1.000
_cell.length_b   1.000
_cell.length_c   1.000
_cell.angle_alpha   90.00
_cell.angle_beta   90.00
_cell.angle_gamma   90.00
#
_symmetry.space_group_name_H-M   'P 1'
#
loop_
_entity.id
_entity.type
_entity.pdbx_description
1 polymer ?
#
loop_
_entity_poly.entity_id
_entity_poly.type
_entity_poly.pdbx_seq_one_letter_code
_entity_poly.pdbx_strand_id
1 'polypeptide(L)'
;MSVWRNQPSNLGKLHQDKTGLLKHREWRGISDTMYDYYRWLVTWKDIIKMALKAPVSTVKGLYHYRWMASYLSAPAWVDRHTEGLRGAQLRMTHLHFNMLVKPTTDLINFLLANDRHFHKHPKWADRTVNVDEIFSSEFIAGFPNLRDNHVTTIPIFLTSMVDQNISAPYIDLTESYGVPADVCPLPSAEAGVAINDDYPLVGICSLTCNMPCDGSVMNSSYLDRRFNIPTQTINVPLRYNGEDVQEYAVDEIKSAIKFVEEQTGEKWDWDAFFTAMKQYNRQTEYEIQKWEVNKTDYPQMTGATFWLYRLFYFHISGGMDKRFLKVDKKVNRLMLKAYEKKTPCSKEMRHRAIVWSCPANYYTSLANWLENCWGINVIMDMETMISYYMYDTEDKEKALGTLAKTLQRTTMRKHTKGGYANVVDELWRICEEFNADTVIMYDQISCKGMDGLNGVFDDQARERNINFIWVAQDLMDPRTISRRDMREQINKYMTTVLQEEPVDPTLVDFDDTLSW
;
A
#
# COMPACT_ATOMS: atom_id res chain seq x y z
N MET A 1 -14.56 -18.51 29.05
CA MET A 1 -14.98 -19.37 27.91
C MET A 1 -14.35 -18.79 26.66
N SER A 2 -13.52 -19.55 25.93
CA SER A 2 -12.80 -18.99 24.78
C SER A 2 -13.79 -18.43 23.77
N VAL A 3 -13.62 -17.15 23.41
CA VAL A 3 -14.46 -16.44 22.43
C VAL A 3 -14.35 -17.09 21.04
N TRP A 4 -13.31 -17.90 20.85
CA TRP A 4 -12.98 -18.64 19.63
C TRP A 4 -13.20 -20.13 19.85
N ARG A 5 -14.38 -20.65 19.45
CA ARG A 5 -14.64 -22.11 19.48
C ARG A 5 -13.82 -22.91 18.46
N ASN A 6 -13.30 -22.25 17.41
CA ASN A 6 -12.47 -22.85 16.36
C ASN A 6 -11.21 -21.99 16.16
N GLN A 7 -10.24 -22.13 17.06
CA GLN A 7 -8.97 -21.41 16.96
C GLN A 7 -8.17 -21.88 15.74
N PRO A 8 -7.40 -20.98 15.10
CA PRO A 8 -6.51 -21.37 14.02
C PRO A 8 -5.43 -22.33 14.52
N SER A 9 -5.19 -23.38 13.74
CA SER A 9 -4.18 -24.40 14.01
C SER A 9 -3.82 -25.13 12.72
N ASN A 10 -2.57 -25.58 12.62
CA ASN A 10 -2.04 -26.31 11.47
C ASN A 10 -2.22 -25.55 10.15
N LEU A 11 -2.10 -24.22 10.17
CA LEU A 11 -2.34 -23.37 9.01
C LEU A 11 -1.38 -23.70 7.87
N GLY A 12 -0.11 -24.00 8.17
CA GLY A 12 0.87 -24.40 7.17
C GLY A 12 0.49 -25.68 6.40
N LYS A 13 -0.33 -26.56 6.99
CA LYS A 13 -0.82 -27.77 6.31
C LYS A 13 -1.90 -27.48 5.26
N LEU A 14 -2.52 -26.30 5.30
CA LEU A 14 -3.54 -25.88 4.34
C LEU A 14 -2.96 -25.61 2.96
N HIS A 15 -1.68 -25.31 2.86
CA HIS A 15 -1.04 -24.91 1.61
C HIS A 15 -0.46 -26.08 0.83
N GLN A 16 -0.55 -25.99 -0.49
CA GLN A 16 0.23 -26.79 -1.42
C GLN A 16 1.67 -26.32 -1.38
N ASP A 17 2.59 -27.28 -1.35
CA ASP A 17 4.03 -27.03 -1.33
C ASP A 17 4.45 -26.18 -2.53
N LYS A 18 5.40 -25.27 -2.31
CA LYS A 18 5.98 -24.31 -3.28
C LYS A 18 5.04 -23.22 -3.79
N THR A 19 3.78 -23.55 -4.06
CA THR A 19 2.84 -22.60 -4.68
C THR A 19 2.14 -21.71 -3.65
N GLY A 20 2.13 -22.10 -2.37
CA GLY A 20 1.40 -21.38 -1.33
C GLY A 20 -0.12 -21.36 -1.54
N LEU A 21 -0.66 -22.16 -2.47
CA LEU A 21 -2.10 -22.20 -2.75
C LEU A 21 -2.84 -23.04 -1.71
N LEU A 22 -4.00 -22.57 -1.28
CA LEU A 22 -4.85 -23.33 -0.36
C LEU A 22 -5.39 -24.60 -1.02
N LYS A 23 -5.17 -25.76 -0.40
CA LYS A 23 -5.75 -27.07 -0.78
C LYS A 23 -7.28 -27.06 -0.66
N HIS A 24 -7.77 -26.40 0.36
CA HIS A 24 -9.18 -26.13 0.63
C HIS A 24 -9.30 -24.88 1.49
N ARG A 25 -10.50 -24.31 1.58
CA ARG A 25 -10.77 -23.16 2.45
C ARG A 25 -10.53 -23.52 3.91
N GLU A 26 -9.93 -22.61 4.66
CA GLU A 26 -9.69 -22.78 6.10
C GLU A 26 -11.03 -22.89 6.85
N TRP A 27 -11.15 -23.90 7.73
CA TRP A 27 -12.33 -24.06 8.56
C TRP A 27 -12.31 -23.10 9.75
N ARG A 28 -13.28 -22.19 9.76
CA ARG A 28 -13.43 -21.11 10.74
C ARG A 28 -14.60 -21.29 11.70
N GLY A 29 -15.29 -22.43 11.61
CA GLY A 29 -16.66 -22.58 12.10
C GLY A 29 -17.69 -22.05 11.10
N ILE A 30 -18.96 -22.44 11.27
CA ILE A 30 -20.00 -22.21 10.26
C ILE A 30 -20.13 -20.73 9.86
N SER A 31 -20.26 -19.82 10.83
CA SER A 31 -20.54 -18.41 10.55
C SER A 31 -19.41 -17.73 9.79
N ASP A 32 -18.17 -17.92 10.24
CA ASP A 32 -17.01 -17.24 9.67
C ASP A 32 -16.53 -17.90 8.38
N THR A 33 -16.69 -19.23 8.24
CA THR A 33 -16.37 -19.94 6.99
C THR A 33 -17.34 -19.53 5.88
N MET A 34 -18.64 -19.46 6.19
CA MET A 34 -19.64 -19.00 5.22
C MET A 34 -19.42 -17.54 4.83
N TYR A 35 -19.02 -16.70 5.79
CA TYR A 35 -18.70 -15.30 5.50
C TYR A 35 -17.44 -15.18 4.62
N ASP A 36 -16.35 -15.85 4.97
CA ASP A 36 -15.10 -15.90 4.17
C ASP A 36 -15.40 -16.33 2.72
N TYR A 37 -16.13 -17.44 2.55
CA TYR A 37 -16.51 -17.94 1.24
C TYR A 37 -17.39 -16.96 0.45
N TYR A 38 -18.37 -16.33 1.11
CA TYR A 38 -19.19 -15.29 0.47
C TYR A 38 -18.34 -14.10 -0.03
N ARG A 39 -17.36 -13.66 0.76
CA ARG A 39 -16.48 -12.53 0.38
C ARG A 39 -15.49 -12.92 -0.72
N TRP A 40 -15.02 -14.17 -0.72
CA TRP A 40 -14.26 -14.74 -1.83
C TRP A 40 -15.06 -14.74 -3.15
N LEU A 41 -16.35 -15.12 -3.12
CA LEU A 41 -17.24 -14.99 -4.28
C LEU A 41 -17.44 -13.54 -4.72
N VAL A 42 -17.45 -12.59 -3.77
CA VAL A 42 -17.52 -11.14 -4.10
C VAL A 42 -16.28 -10.70 -4.87
N THR A 43 -15.08 -11.15 -4.48
CA THR A 43 -13.83 -10.89 -5.21
C THR A 43 -13.93 -11.39 -6.66
N TRP A 44 -14.30 -12.65 -6.86
CA TRP A 44 -14.48 -13.21 -8.21
C TRP A 44 -15.54 -12.47 -9.01
N LYS A 45 -16.67 -12.13 -8.39
CA LYS A 45 -17.74 -11.37 -9.05
C LYS A 45 -17.23 -10.03 -9.56
N ASP A 46 -16.39 -9.32 -8.81
CA ASP A 46 -15.86 -8.03 -9.26
C ASP A 46 -14.81 -8.19 -10.39
N ILE A 47 -13.95 -9.22 -10.35
CA ILE A 47 -13.01 -9.58 -11.44
C ILE A 47 -13.77 -9.98 -12.72
N ILE A 48 -14.77 -10.85 -12.62
CA ILE A 48 -15.60 -11.29 -13.75
C ILE A 48 -16.34 -10.09 -14.35
N LYS A 49 -16.91 -9.22 -13.51
CA LYS A 49 -17.59 -8.00 -13.98
C LYS A 49 -16.66 -7.07 -14.74
N MET A 50 -15.41 -6.92 -14.30
CA MET A 50 -14.41 -6.16 -15.03
C MET A 50 -14.20 -6.71 -16.43
N ALA A 51 -13.93 -8.01 -16.55
CA ALA A 51 -13.72 -8.66 -17.84
C ALA A 51 -14.94 -8.53 -18.77
N LEU A 52 -16.15 -8.62 -18.22
CA LEU A 52 -17.40 -8.50 -19.00
C LEU A 52 -17.73 -7.06 -19.43
N LYS A 53 -17.22 -6.02 -18.76
CA LYS A 53 -17.45 -4.61 -19.14
C LYS A 53 -16.76 -4.24 -20.45
N ALA A 54 -15.56 -4.76 -20.69
CA ALA A 54 -14.78 -4.50 -21.90
C ALA A 54 -14.07 -5.78 -22.37
N PRO A 55 -14.81 -6.79 -22.87
CA PRO A 55 -14.25 -8.12 -23.13
C PRO A 55 -13.15 -8.10 -24.19
N VAL A 56 -13.33 -7.33 -25.27
CA VAL A 56 -12.32 -7.20 -26.33
C VAL A 56 -11.04 -6.54 -25.80
N SER A 57 -11.16 -5.42 -25.07
CA SER A 57 -10.01 -4.74 -24.48
C SER A 57 -9.33 -5.58 -23.40
N THR A 58 -10.10 -6.35 -22.63
CA THR A 58 -9.57 -7.27 -21.61
C THR A 58 -8.74 -8.37 -22.25
N VAL A 59 -9.23 -9.00 -23.31
CA VAL A 59 -8.49 -10.03 -24.05
C VAL A 59 -7.23 -9.43 -24.67
N LYS A 60 -7.33 -8.26 -25.32
CA LYS A 60 -6.15 -7.55 -25.84
C LYS A 60 -5.13 -7.25 -24.73
N GLY A 61 -5.59 -6.76 -23.59
CA GLY A 61 -4.75 -6.48 -22.42
C GLY A 61 -4.04 -7.73 -21.89
N LEU A 62 -4.73 -8.87 -21.82
CA LEU A 62 -4.12 -10.15 -21.42
C LEU A 62 -3.03 -10.64 -22.38
N TYR A 63 -3.15 -10.34 -23.67
CA TYR A 63 -2.14 -10.69 -24.67
C TYR A 63 -1.00 -9.67 -24.77
N HIS A 64 -1.28 -8.40 -24.53
CA HIS A 64 -0.33 -7.31 -24.70
C HIS A 64 0.49 -7.07 -23.42
N TYR A 65 -0.18 -7.02 -22.26
CA TYR A 65 0.43 -6.63 -21.00
C TYR A 65 0.72 -7.83 -20.11
N ARG A 66 2.01 -8.02 -19.78
CA ARG A 66 2.47 -9.11 -18.91
C ARG A 66 1.78 -9.11 -17.54
N TRP A 67 1.59 -7.93 -16.95
CA TRP A 67 1.03 -7.77 -15.60
C TRP A 67 -0.47 -8.10 -15.50
N MET A 68 -1.21 -8.14 -16.61
CA MET A 68 -2.66 -8.30 -16.58
C MET A 68 -3.10 -9.68 -16.06
N ALA A 69 -2.32 -10.73 -16.36
CA ALA A 69 -2.63 -12.09 -15.93
C ALA A 69 -2.46 -12.29 -14.41
N SER A 70 -1.52 -11.57 -13.78
CA SER A 70 -1.24 -11.65 -12.35
C SER A 70 -2.47 -11.30 -11.50
N TYR A 71 -3.35 -10.40 -11.96
CA TYR A 71 -4.59 -10.05 -11.27
C TYR A 71 -5.60 -11.19 -11.12
N LEU A 72 -5.46 -12.29 -11.87
CA LEU A 72 -6.26 -13.51 -11.66
C LEU A 72 -5.97 -14.17 -10.30
N SER A 73 -4.81 -13.89 -9.70
CA SER A 73 -4.43 -14.39 -8.38
C SER A 73 -4.90 -13.52 -7.21
N ALA A 74 -5.62 -12.42 -7.47
CA ALA A 74 -6.18 -11.56 -6.42
C ALA A 74 -7.00 -12.30 -5.34
N PRO A 75 -7.79 -13.35 -5.63
CA PRO A 75 -8.44 -14.15 -4.59
C PRO A 75 -7.44 -14.83 -3.64
N ALA A 76 -6.36 -15.40 -4.17
CA ALA A 76 -5.30 -16.01 -3.37
C ALA A 76 -4.52 -14.97 -2.57
N TRP A 77 -4.30 -13.77 -3.14
CA TRP A 77 -3.75 -12.65 -2.41
C TRP A 77 -4.60 -12.24 -1.20
N VAL A 78 -5.93 -12.09 -1.37
CA VAL A 78 -6.83 -11.81 -0.24
C VAL A 78 -6.80 -12.93 0.80
N ASP A 79 -6.77 -14.19 0.36
CA ASP A 79 -6.74 -15.36 1.25
C ASP A 79 -5.54 -15.36 2.20
N ARG A 80 -4.35 -14.97 1.71
CA ARG A 80 -3.14 -14.84 2.55
C ARG A 80 -3.28 -13.80 3.66
N HIS A 81 -4.10 -12.77 3.46
CA HIS A 81 -4.33 -11.69 4.42
C HIS A 81 -5.49 -11.97 5.38
N THR A 82 -6.29 -13.02 5.13
CA THR A 82 -7.41 -13.43 5.99
C THR A 82 -7.17 -14.77 6.69
N GLU A 83 -6.00 -15.37 6.47
CA GLU A 83 -5.56 -16.58 7.15
C GLU A 83 -5.54 -16.38 8.67
N GLY A 84 -6.11 -17.33 9.40
CA GLY A 84 -6.15 -17.32 10.86
C GLY A 84 -7.21 -16.40 11.47
N LEU A 85 -7.64 -15.36 10.74
CA LEU A 85 -8.60 -14.37 11.25
C LEU A 85 -10.00 -14.96 11.48
N ARG A 86 -10.72 -14.49 12.51
CA ARG A 86 -12.15 -14.79 12.78
C ARG A 86 -12.88 -13.55 13.27
N GLY A 87 -14.19 -13.68 13.46
CA GLY A 87 -15.01 -12.69 14.15
C GLY A 87 -14.98 -11.31 13.51
N ALA A 88 -14.80 -10.27 14.33
CA ALA A 88 -14.82 -8.89 13.87
C ALA A 88 -13.64 -8.57 12.95
N GLN A 89 -12.43 -9.01 13.30
CA GLN A 89 -11.23 -8.72 12.51
C GLN A 89 -11.31 -9.33 11.10
N LEU A 90 -11.77 -10.58 10.96
CA LEU A 90 -12.02 -11.20 9.65
C LEU A 90 -12.99 -10.37 8.80
N ARG A 91 -14.08 -9.89 9.42
CA ARG A 91 -15.10 -9.09 8.72
C ARG A 91 -14.58 -7.73 8.28
N MET A 92 -13.80 -7.06 9.12
CA MET A 92 -13.20 -5.78 8.80
C MET A 92 -12.15 -5.91 7.70
N THR A 93 -11.29 -6.93 7.79
CA THR A 93 -10.27 -7.24 6.79
C THR A 93 -10.90 -7.48 5.41
N HIS A 94 -11.90 -8.35 5.32
CA HIS A 94 -12.63 -8.58 4.07
C HIS A 94 -13.31 -7.31 3.53
N LEU A 95 -13.82 -6.45 4.41
CA LEU A 95 -14.42 -5.17 4.01
C LEU A 95 -13.39 -4.25 3.34
N HIS A 96 -12.21 -4.11 3.93
CA HIS A 96 -11.11 -3.35 3.34
C HIS A 96 -10.58 -3.99 2.05
N PHE A 97 -10.23 -5.27 2.04
CA PHE A 97 -9.67 -5.92 0.85
C PHE A 97 -10.63 -5.94 -0.34
N ASN A 98 -11.91 -6.21 -0.16
CA ASN A 98 -12.86 -6.10 -1.28
C ASN A 98 -13.02 -4.64 -1.76
N MET A 99 -12.76 -3.65 -0.89
CA MET A 99 -12.71 -2.24 -1.26
C MET A 99 -11.39 -1.83 -1.92
N LEU A 100 -10.35 -2.68 -1.87
CA LEU A 100 -9.16 -2.55 -2.71
C LEU A 100 -9.40 -3.13 -4.10
N VAL A 101 -9.97 -4.34 -4.17
CA VAL A 101 -10.23 -5.06 -5.44
C VAL A 101 -11.18 -4.27 -6.34
N LYS A 102 -12.24 -3.69 -5.77
CA LYS A 102 -13.29 -3.06 -6.57
C LYS A 102 -12.84 -1.79 -7.34
N PRO A 103 -12.21 -0.78 -6.72
CA PRO A 103 -11.64 0.35 -7.46
C PRO A 103 -10.54 -0.08 -8.43
N THR A 104 -9.67 -1.01 -8.03
CA THR A 104 -8.61 -1.56 -8.89
C THR A 104 -9.18 -2.13 -10.18
N THR A 105 -10.19 -2.99 -10.08
CA THR A 105 -10.86 -3.55 -11.26
C THR A 105 -11.56 -2.48 -12.12
N ASP A 106 -12.14 -1.44 -11.51
CA ASP A 106 -12.69 -0.32 -12.27
C ASP A 106 -11.59 0.48 -13.00
N LEU A 107 -10.41 0.63 -12.38
CA LEU A 107 -9.25 1.32 -12.95
C LEU A 107 -8.61 0.51 -14.09
N ILE A 108 -8.39 -0.80 -13.93
CA ILE A 108 -7.93 -1.68 -15.02
C ILE A 108 -8.87 -1.58 -16.22
N ASN A 109 -10.18 -1.68 -15.99
CA ASN A 109 -11.15 -1.54 -17.08
C ASN A 109 -11.09 -0.15 -17.71
N PHE A 110 -10.90 0.91 -16.93
CA PHE A 110 -10.73 2.27 -17.44
C PHE A 110 -9.50 2.38 -18.34
N LEU A 111 -8.34 1.88 -17.90
CA LEU A 111 -7.09 1.91 -18.65
C LEU A 111 -7.26 1.17 -19.97
N LEU A 112 -7.67 -0.09 -19.96
CA LEU A 112 -7.82 -0.90 -21.18
C LEU A 112 -8.88 -0.34 -22.15
N ALA A 113 -9.92 0.30 -21.64
CA ALA A 113 -10.96 0.91 -22.47
C ALA A 113 -10.53 2.24 -23.11
N ASN A 114 -9.50 2.90 -22.58
CA ASN A 114 -9.03 4.21 -23.06
C ASN A 114 -7.58 4.20 -23.55
N ASP A 115 -6.97 3.03 -23.59
CA ASP A 115 -5.61 2.84 -24.05
C ASP A 115 -5.46 3.11 -25.55
N ARG A 116 -4.52 4.00 -25.89
CA ARG A 116 -4.22 4.36 -27.28
C ARG A 116 -3.62 3.20 -28.10
N HIS A 117 -3.07 2.16 -27.46
CA HIS A 117 -2.65 0.95 -28.18
C HIS A 117 -3.85 0.20 -28.80
N PHE A 118 -5.00 0.22 -28.14
CA PHE A 118 -6.18 -0.54 -28.55
C PHE A 118 -7.23 0.31 -29.27
N HIS A 119 -7.23 1.62 -29.03
CA HIS A 119 -8.25 2.56 -29.51
C HIS A 119 -7.58 3.80 -30.09
N LYS A 120 -7.99 4.24 -31.29
CA LYS A 120 -7.37 5.41 -31.95
C LYS A 120 -7.75 6.76 -31.32
N HIS A 121 -9.00 6.91 -30.90
CA HIS A 121 -9.53 8.16 -30.32
C HIS A 121 -10.34 7.89 -29.04
N PRO A 122 -9.70 7.36 -27.98
CA PRO A 122 -10.37 7.05 -26.73
C PRO A 122 -10.85 8.32 -26.02
N LYS A 123 -12.13 8.33 -25.62
CA LYS A 123 -12.81 9.51 -25.06
C LYS A 123 -12.11 10.11 -23.84
N TRP A 124 -11.55 9.27 -22.97
CA TRP A 124 -10.96 9.74 -21.70
C TRP A 124 -9.44 9.90 -21.74
N ALA A 125 -8.73 9.43 -22.76
CA ALA A 125 -7.26 9.57 -22.77
C ALA A 125 -6.83 11.04 -22.73
N ASP A 126 -7.55 11.91 -23.45
CA ASP A 126 -7.26 13.36 -23.48
C ASP A 126 -7.88 14.13 -22.29
N ARG A 127 -8.54 13.42 -21.37
CA ARG A 127 -9.12 13.97 -20.12
C ARG A 127 -8.51 13.30 -18.88
N THR A 128 -7.31 12.76 -19.03
CA THR A 128 -6.58 12.08 -17.97
C THR A 128 -5.27 12.82 -17.73
N VAL A 129 -4.93 13.05 -16.46
CA VAL A 129 -3.65 13.58 -16.01
C VAL A 129 -2.89 12.40 -15.44
N ASN A 130 -1.72 12.11 -16.00
CA ASN A 130 -0.84 11.09 -15.43
C ASN A 130 -0.14 11.65 -14.20
N VAL A 131 0.03 10.82 -13.18
CA VAL A 131 0.73 11.18 -11.94
C VAL A 131 1.63 10.02 -11.51
N ASP A 132 2.70 10.33 -10.77
CA ASP A 132 3.51 9.33 -10.08
C ASP A 132 2.65 8.52 -9.09
N GLU A 133 3.05 7.30 -8.76
CA GLU A 133 2.26 6.36 -7.95
C GLU A 133 1.97 6.84 -6.54
N ILE A 134 2.94 7.52 -5.95
CA ILE A 134 2.84 8.06 -4.59
C ILE A 134 2.20 9.45 -4.52
N PHE A 135 1.70 9.98 -5.64
CA PHE A 135 0.99 11.25 -5.66
C PHE A 135 -0.37 11.15 -4.94
N SER A 136 -0.96 12.28 -4.55
CA SER A 136 -2.31 12.32 -3.97
C SER A 136 -3.38 12.48 -5.04
N SER A 137 -4.41 11.64 -5.04
CA SER A 137 -5.61 11.89 -5.86
C SER A 137 -6.41 13.12 -5.40
N GLU A 138 -6.15 13.64 -4.20
CA GLU A 138 -6.77 14.85 -3.67
C GLU A 138 -6.60 16.06 -4.62
N PHE A 139 -5.48 16.13 -5.36
CA PHE A 139 -5.25 17.21 -6.32
C PHE A 139 -6.28 17.22 -7.46
N ILE A 140 -6.59 16.05 -8.03
CA ILE A 140 -7.52 16.00 -9.17
C ILE A 140 -8.97 16.29 -8.76
N ALA A 141 -9.30 16.26 -7.47
CA ALA A 141 -10.62 16.63 -6.97
C ALA A 141 -11.01 18.09 -7.31
N GLY A 142 -10.03 18.96 -7.55
CA GLY A 142 -10.26 20.32 -8.06
C GLY A 142 -10.55 20.40 -9.55
N PHE A 143 -10.46 19.29 -10.30
CA PHE A 143 -10.75 19.22 -11.72
C PHE A 143 -11.82 18.16 -12.02
N PRO A 144 -13.12 18.44 -11.74
CA PRO A 144 -14.18 17.42 -11.74
C PRO A 144 -14.46 16.76 -13.08
N ASN A 145 -13.97 17.34 -14.19
CA ASN A 145 -14.11 16.79 -15.55
C ASN A 145 -12.90 15.97 -16.00
N LEU A 146 -11.84 15.93 -15.21
CA LEU A 146 -10.62 15.17 -15.45
C LEU A 146 -10.60 13.91 -14.58
N ARG A 147 -9.63 13.04 -14.88
CA ARG A 147 -9.24 11.89 -14.05
C ARG A 147 -7.74 11.89 -13.88
N ASP A 148 -7.27 11.37 -12.77
CA ASP A 148 -5.88 11.02 -12.59
C ASP A 148 -5.64 9.56 -13.01
N ASN A 149 -4.40 9.30 -13.41
CA ASN A 149 -3.88 7.96 -13.61
C ASN A 149 -2.52 7.86 -12.92
N HIS A 150 -2.49 7.14 -11.80
CA HIS A 150 -1.26 6.76 -11.12
C HIS A 150 -0.55 5.69 -11.96
N VAL A 151 0.40 6.12 -12.77
CA VAL A 151 0.87 5.39 -13.93
C VAL A 151 1.40 4.00 -13.58
N THR A 152 2.15 3.89 -12.48
CA THR A 152 2.82 2.65 -12.09
C THR A 152 1.99 1.79 -11.14
N THR A 153 0.94 2.35 -10.54
CA THR A 153 0.10 1.68 -9.52
C THR A 153 -0.47 0.36 -10.01
N ILE A 154 -1.11 0.36 -11.18
CA ILE A 154 -1.74 -0.85 -11.73
C ILE A 154 -0.73 -1.77 -12.42
N PRO A 155 0.20 -1.29 -13.26
CA PRO A 155 1.07 -2.19 -13.99
C PRO A 155 2.07 -2.94 -13.12
N ILE A 156 2.64 -2.29 -12.09
CA ILE A 156 3.75 -2.88 -11.35
C ILE A 156 3.65 -2.77 -9.84
N PHE A 157 3.25 -1.62 -9.29
CA PHE A 157 3.25 -1.44 -7.84
C PHE A 157 2.29 -2.41 -7.13
N LEU A 158 0.99 -2.37 -7.46
CA LEU A 158 0.03 -3.33 -6.92
C LEU A 158 0.31 -4.75 -7.43
N THR A 159 0.68 -4.91 -8.70
CA THR A 159 0.90 -6.25 -9.26
C THR A 159 2.01 -7.00 -8.52
N SER A 160 3.10 -6.31 -8.13
CA SER A 160 4.19 -6.90 -7.34
C SER A 160 3.74 -7.39 -5.95
N MET A 161 2.64 -6.86 -5.43
CA MET A 161 2.03 -7.32 -4.17
C MET A 161 1.19 -8.58 -4.34
N VAL A 162 0.59 -8.72 -5.52
CA VAL A 162 -0.29 -9.83 -5.86
C VAL A 162 0.53 -11.02 -6.38
N ASP A 163 1.59 -10.75 -7.15
CA ASP A 163 2.49 -11.68 -7.81
C ASP A 163 3.96 -11.33 -7.55
N GLN A 164 4.65 -12.09 -6.69
CA GLN A 164 6.06 -11.84 -6.33
C GLN A 164 7.03 -11.97 -7.52
N ASN A 165 6.65 -12.71 -8.56
CA ASN A 165 7.54 -13.01 -9.68
C ASN A 165 7.37 -12.05 -10.85
N ILE A 166 6.47 -11.06 -10.74
CA ILE A 166 6.15 -10.16 -11.86
C ILE A 166 7.28 -9.19 -12.19
N SER A 167 8.03 -8.75 -11.19
CA SER A 167 8.97 -7.62 -11.32
C SER A 167 10.31 -8.01 -11.94
N ALA A 168 10.78 -9.24 -11.73
CA ALA A 168 12.11 -9.69 -12.16
C ALA A 168 12.43 -9.39 -13.64
N PRO A 169 11.56 -9.68 -14.61
CA PRO A 169 11.85 -9.39 -16.02
C PRO A 169 11.94 -7.90 -16.35
N TYR A 170 11.21 -7.05 -15.62
CA TYR A 170 11.30 -5.60 -15.81
C TYR A 170 12.59 -5.04 -15.21
N ILE A 171 13.01 -5.57 -14.06
CA ILE A 171 14.30 -5.21 -13.43
C ILE A 171 15.45 -5.59 -14.38
N ASP A 172 15.46 -6.82 -14.89
CA ASP A 172 16.49 -7.31 -15.82
C ASP A 172 16.58 -6.45 -17.07
N LEU A 173 15.43 -5.99 -17.58
CA LEU A 173 15.38 -5.09 -18.73
C LEU A 173 16.02 -3.74 -18.42
N THR A 174 15.68 -3.13 -17.29
CA THR A 174 16.26 -1.86 -16.86
C THR A 174 17.77 -1.94 -16.64
N GLU A 175 18.25 -3.02 -16.02
CA GLU A 175 19.68 -3.27 -15.84
C GLU A 175 20.41 -3.46 -17.17
N SER A 176 19.79 -4.13 -18.15
CA SER A 176 20.36 -4.28 -19.50
C SER A 176 20.56 -2.96 -20.25
N TYR A 177 19.84 -1.90 -19.83
CA TYR A 177 19.98 -0.53 -20.34
C TYR A 177 20.99 0.31 -19.53
N GLY A 178 21.72 -0.31 -18.60
CA GLY A 178 22.83 0.30 -17.87
C GLY A 178 22.47 0.94 -16.53
N VAL A 179 21.25 0.72 -16.02
CA VAL A 179 20.92 1.07 -14.63
C VAL A 179 21.62 0.07 -13.70
N PRO A 180 22.40 0.53 -12.72
CA PRO A 180 23.06 -0.37 -11.78
C PRO A 180 22.09 -1.21 -10.94
N ALA A 181 22.46 -2.45 -10.63
CA ALA A 181 21.69 -3.37 -9.79
C ALA A 181 21.60 -2.93 -8.31
N ASP A 182 22.35 -1.92 -7.87
CA ASP A 182 22.23 -1.31 -6.53
C ASP A 182 21.14 -0.23 -6.46
N VAL A 183 20.39 -0.03 -7.55
CA VAL A 183 19.19 0.81 -7.56
C VAL A 183 18.00 -0.01 -7.09
N CYS A 184 17.20 0.58 -6.20
CA CYS A 184 15.99 -0.04 -5.66
C CYS A 184 15.11 -0.71 -6.73
N PRO A 185 14.67 -1.96 -6.52
CA PRO A 185 13.83 -2.69 -7.47
C PRO A 185 12.50 -2.02 -7.84
N LEU A 186 11.95 -1.15 -6.99
CA LEU A 186 10.72 -0.40 -7.30
C LEU A 186 10.91 0.51 -8.52
N PRO A 187 11.75 1.56 -8.48
CA PRO A 187 11.96 2.41 -9.65
C PRO A 187 12.58 1.65 -10.83
N SER A 188 13.40 0.61 -10.57
CA SER A 188 13.96 -0.22 -11.64
C SER A 188 12.88 -1.02 -12.38
N ALA A 189 11.91 -1.60 -11.67
CA ALA A 189 10.80 -2.31 -12.30
C ALA A 189 9.87 -1.35 -13.04
N GLU A 190 9.60 -0.17 -12.49
CA GLU A 190 8.79 0.88 -13.16
C GLU A 190 9.43 1.35 -14.47
N ALA A 191 10.72 1.67 -14.45
CA ALA A 191 11.47 1.99 -15.66
C ALA A 191 11.42 0.82 -16.65
N GLY A 192 11.44 -0.43 -16.17
CA GLY A 192 11.41 -1.63 -16.99
C GLY A 192 10.07 -1.79 -17.72
N VAL A 193 8.96 -1.49 -17.06
CA VAL A 193 7.64 -1.45 -17.71
C VAL A 193 7.62 -0.39 -18.82
N ALA A 194 8.26 0.77 -18.60
CA ALA A 194 8.37 1.80 -19.63
C ALA A 194 9.24 1.36 -20.81
N ILE A 195 10.40 0.76 -20.56
CA ILE A 195 11.29 0.25 -21.61
C ILE A 195 10.60 -0.87 -22.41
N ASN A 196 9.81 -1.73 -21.74
CA ASN A 196 9.10 -2.84 -22.38
C ASN A 196 7.81 -2.43 -23.11
N ASP A 197 7.46 -1.15 -23.14
CA ASP A 197 6.21 -0.64 -23.73
C ASP A 197 4.92 -1.13 -23.00
N ASP A 198 5.02 -1.59 -21.75
CA ASP A 198 3.96 -2.29 -21.02
C ASP A 198 3.02 -1.37 -20.19
N TYR A 199 3.13 -0.06 -20.37
CA TYR A 199 2.22 0.93 -19.80
C TYR A 199 1.04 1.20 -20.75
N PRO A 200 -0.22 1.18 -20.25
CA PRO A 200 -1.36 1.72 -21.00
C PRO A 200 -1.13 3.17 -21.39
N LEU A 201 -1.34 3.50 -22.66
CA LEU A 201 -1.16 4.86 -23.16
C LEU A 201 -2.43 5.67 -22.99
N VAL A 202 -2.52 6.30 -21.81
CA VAL A 202 -3.55 7.28 -21.46
C VAL A 202 -2.88 8.57 -20.99
N GLY A 203 -3.62 9.67 -21.01
CA GLY A 203 -3.15 10.95 -20.48
C GLY A 203 -2.84 12.00 -21.55
N ILE A 204 -3.10 13.26 -21.21
CA ILE A 204 -2.74 14.44 -22.03
C ILE A 204 -1.52 15.18 -21.49
N CYS A 205 -1.30 15.12 -20.18
CA CYS A 205 -0.12 15.66 -19.52
C CYS A 205 0.22 14.82 -18.28
N SER A 206 1.39 15.06 -17.68
CA SER A 206 1.88 14.37 -16.50
C SER A 206 2.31 15.34 -15.39
N LEU A 207 2.06 14.96 -14.15
CA LEU A 207 2.64 15.60 -12.97
C LEU A 207 3.58 14.60 -12.29
N THR A 208 4.85 14.97 -12.18
CA THR A 208 5.87 14.20 -11.48
C THR A 208 6.33 14.93 -10.22
N CYS A 209 7.10 14.29 -9.37
CA CYS A 209 7.59 14.90 -8.15
C CYS A 209 8.96 14.33 -7.72
N ASN A 210 9.68 15.06 -6.87
CA ASN A 210 10.97 14.64 -6.32
C ASN A 210 10.84 13.63 -5.15
N MET A 211 9.88 12.72 -5.22
CA MET A 211 9.49 11.82 -4.13
C MET A 211 9.72 10.34 -4.49
N PRO A 212 9.97 9.44 -3.51
CA PRO A 212 10.51 9.72 -2.19
C PRO A 212 12.05 9.75 -2.21
N CYS A 213 12.71 9.37 -3.30
CA CYS A 213 14.17 9.23 -3.37
C CYS A 213 14.71 9.47 -4.79
N ASP A 214 16.04 9.48 -4.93
CA ASP A 214 16.70 9.76 -6.20
C ASP A 214 16.46 8.65 -7.24
N GLY A 215 16.17 7.42 -6.78
CA GLY A 215 15.74 6.32 -7.65
C GLY A 215 14.41 6.62 -8.35
N SER A 216 13.45 7.22 -7.64
CA SER A 216 12.17 7.62 -8.23
C SER A 216 12.31 8.81 -9.18
N VAL A 217 13.20 9.77 -8.87
CA VAL A 217 13.53 10.87 -9.81
C VAL A 217 14.11 10.31 -11.11
N MET A 218 14.94 9.27 -11.02
CA MET A 218 15.44 8.56 -12.19
C MET A 218 14.30 7.89 -12.98
N ASN A 219 13.38 7.19 -12.31
CA ASN A 219 12.20 6.59 -12.96
C ASN A 219 11.36 7.63 -13.72
N SER A 220 11.10 8.81 -13.14
CA SER A 220 10.33 9.88 -13.81
C SER A 220 10.91 10.25 -15.19
N SER A 221 12.23 10.15 -15.37
CA SER A 221 12.89 10.41 -16.66
C SER A 221 12.60 9.33 -17.71
N TYR A 222 12.40 8.07 -17.30
CA TYR A 222 11.95 7.00 -18.19
C TYR A 222 10.49 7.18 -18.58
N LEU A 223 9.63 7.52 -17.62
CA LEU A 223 8.22 7.78 -17.87
C LEU A 223 8.04 8.97 -18.82
N ASP A 224 8.74 10.09 -18.60
CA ASP A 224 8.66 11.27 -19.46
C ASP A 224 8.99 10.95 -20.93
N ARG A 225 10.09 10.22 -21.16
CA ARG A 225 10.46 9.74 -22.50
C ARG A 225 9.44 8.78 -23.10
N ARG A 226 8.87 7.90 -22.29
CA ARG A 226 7.94 6.86 -22.72
C ARG A 226 6.59 7.43 -23.14
N PHE A 227 6.01 8.32 -22.33
CA PHE A 227 4.72 8.92 -22.63
C PHE A 227 4.85 10.06 -23.64
N ASN A 228 5.96 10.81 -23.61
CA ASN A 228 6.23 11.93 -24.51
C ASN A 228 5.03 12.90 -24.58
N ILE A 229 4.52 13.25 -23.40
CA ILE A 229 3.46 14.24 -23.19
C ILE A 229 4.03 15.39 -22.35
N PRO A 230 3.41 16.58 -22.35
CA PRO A 230 3.81 17.66 -21.45
C PRO A 230 3.87 17.19 -20.00
N THR A 231 5.00 17.40 -19.34
CA THR A 231 5.25 16.99 -17.96
C THR A 231 5.68 18.19 -17.12
N GLN A 232 5.11 18.34 -15.92
CA GLN A 232 5.61 19.26 -14.91
C GLN A 232 6.06 18.49 -13.67
N THR A 233 7.24 18.82 -13.16
CA THR A 233 7.71 18.35 -11.85
C THR A 233 7.29 19.31 -10.76
N ILE A 234 6.67 18.76 -9.71
CA ILE A 234 6.32 19.46 -8.47
C ILE A 234 7.48 19.24 -7.50
N ASN A 235 8.15 20.33 -7.13
CA ASN A 235 9.30 20.31 -6.26
C ASN A 235 8.85 20.39 -4.81
N VAL A 236 8.74 19.23 -4.16
CA VAL A 236 8.32 19.15 -2.77
C VAL A 236 9.52 19.46 -1.86
N PRO A 237 9.41 20.41 -0.90
CA PRO A 237 10.53 20.79 -0.04
C PRO A 237 11.12 19.61 0.73
N LEU A 238 12.45 19.49 0.78
CA LEU A 238 13.11 18.42 1.54
C LEU A 238 12.95 18.61 3.05
N ARG A 239 13.11 19.85 3.54
CA ARG A 239 12.94 20.22 4.96
C ARG A 239 11.50 20.65 5.24
N TYR A 240 10.55 19.77 4.90
CA TYR A 240 9.12 20.10 4.85
C TYR A 240 8.48 20.48 6.20
N ASN A 241 9.16 20.26 7.34
CA ASN A 241 8.69 20.72 8.64
C ASN A 241 8.98 22.21 8.91
N GLY A 242 9.81 22.88 8.09
CA GLY A 242 10.06 24.31 8.20
C GLY A 242 8.85 25.14 7.77
N GLU A 243 8.50 26.18 8.51
CA GLU A 243 7.45 27.13 8.10
C GLU A 243 7.92 28.03 6.94
N ASP A 244 9.23 28.21 6.79
CA ASP A 244 9.88 29.00 5.73
C ASP A 244 9.72 28.40 4.32
N VAL A 245 9.41 27.11 4.21
CA VAL A 245 9.23 26.44 2.91
C VAL A 245 7.77 26.29 2.49
N GLN A 246 6.81 26.72 3.33
CA GLN A 246 5.38 26.48 3.08
C GLN A 246 4.82 27.38 1.99
N GLU A 247 5.26 28.64 1.91
CA GLU A 247 4.87 29.54 0.82
C GLU A 247 5.32 28.98 -0.53
N TYR A 248 6.58 28.58 -0.64
CA TYR A 248 7.13 27.91 -1.82
C TYR A 248 6.35 26.63 -2.18
N ALA A 249 6.01 25.80 -1.20
CA ALA A 249 5.24 24.59 -1.46
C ALA A 249 3.84 24.89 -2.01
N VAL A 250 3.17 25.93 -1.52
CA VAL A 250 1.87 26.37 -2.05
C VAL A 250 2.01 26.93 -3.46
N ASP A 251 3.08 27.66 -3.76
CA ASP A 251 3.35 28.16 -5.11
C ASP A 251 3.59 27.04 -6.12
N GLU A 252 4.27 25.96 -5.73
CA GLU A 252 4.41 24.76 -6.56
C GLU A 252 3.05 24.11 -6.88
N ILE A 253 2.12 24.11 -5.92
CA ILE A 253 0.74 23.64 -6.17
C ILE A 253 -0.01 24.55 -7.12
N LYS A 254 0.06 25.87 -6.91
CA LYS A 254 -0.58 26.85 -7.80
C LYS A 254 -0.02 26.74 -9.23
N SER A 255 1.29 26.52 -9.35
CA SER A 255 1.97 26.27 -10.62
C SER A 255 1.42 24.99 -11.30
N ALA A 256 1.31 23.89 -10.57
CA ALA A 256 0.75 22.64 -11.10
C ALA A 256 -0.71 22.77 -11.53
N ILE A 257 -1.54 23.50 -10.76
CA ILE A 257 -2.93 23.81 -11.14
C ILE A 257 -2.93 24.55 -12.47
N LYS A 258 -2.16 25.64 -12.59
CA LYS A 258 -2.08 26.45 -13.81
C LYS A 258 -1.66 25.61 -15.02
N PHE A 259 -0.67 24.73 -14.85
CA PHE A 259 -0.25 23.83 -15.92
C PHE A 259 -1.36 22.88 -16.38
N VAL A 260 -2.07 22.24 -15.45
CA VAL A 260 -3.21 21.38 -15.83
C VAL A 260 -4.30 22.20 -16.53
N GLU A 261 -4.57 23.43 -16.09
CA GLU A 261 -5.51 24.32 -16.80
C GLU A 261 -5.06 24.65 -18.23
N GLU A 262 -3.76 24.88 -18.44
CA GLU A 262 -3.20 25.19 -19.76
C GLU A 262 -3.20 23.99 -20.70
N GLN A 263 -2.89 22.79 -20.20
CA GLN A 263 -2.84 21.57 -21.01
C GLN A 263 -4.23 21.01 -21.34
N THR A 264 -5.22 21.22 -20.47
CA THR A 264 -6.54 20.59 -20.62
C THR A 264 -7.66 21.55 -20.98
N GLY A 265 -7.49 22.85 -20.70
CA GLY A 265 -8.54 23.86 -20.81
C GLY A 265 -9.59 23.82 -19.69
N GLU A 266 -9.56 22.82 -18.80
CA GLU A 266 -10.41 22.77 -17.62
C GLU A 266 -9.94 23.79 -16.57
N LYS A 267 -10.84 24.23 -15.69
CA LYS A 267 -10.53 25.21 -14.63
C LYS A 267 -10.68 24.59 -13.25
N TRP A 268 -9.87 25.06 -12.30
CA TRP A 268 -9.96 24.62 -10.92
C TRP A 268 -11.32 24.99 -10.31
N ASP A 269 -12.02 23.98 -9.81
CA ASP A 269 -13.33 24.09 -9.18
C ASP A 269 -13.21 23.91 -7.66
N TRP A 270 -13.39 25.01 -6.94
CA TRP A 270 -13.34 25.05 -5.48
C TRP A 270 -14.49 24.31 -4.81
N ASP A 271 -15.68 24.32 -5.40
CA ASP A 271 -16.84 23.66 -4.81
C ASP A 271 -16.69 22.13 -4.92
N ALA A 272 -16.16 21.66 -6.05
CA ALA A 272 -15.79 20.25 -6.24
C ALA A 272 -14.70 19.84 -5.25
N PHE A 273 -13.62 20.61 -5.16
CA PHE A 273 -12.52 20.35 -4.25
C PHE A 273 -12.99 20.28 -2.78
N PHE A 274 -13.69 21.31 -2.29
CA PHE A 274 -14.21 21.33 -0.92
C PHE A 274 -15.21 20.22 -0.64
N THR A 275 -16.03 19.82 -1.62
CA THR A 275 -16.96 18.69 -1.47
C THR A 275 -16.22 17.36 -1.29
N ALA A 276 -15.13 17.14 -2.03
CA ALA A 276 -14.28 15.96 -1.87
C ALA A 276 -13.53 16.01 -0.54
N MET A 277 -12.95 17.15 -0.18
CA MET A 277 -12.17 17.30 1.06
C MET A 277 -13.01 17.14 2.33
N LYS A 278 -14.30 17.52 2.32
CA LYS A 278 -15.24 17.20 3.41
C LYS A 278 -15.40 15.68 3.60
N GLN A 279 -15.42 14.92 2.50
CA GLN A 279 -15.47 13.46 2.57
C GLN A 279 -14.14 12.90 3.03
N TYR A 280 -13.02 13.39 2.49
CA TYR A 280 -11.67 13.04 2.92
C TYR A 280 -11.51 13.19 4.44
N ASN A 281 -11.84 14.36 4.98
CA ASN A 281 -11.77 14.65 6.42
C ASN A 281 -12.56 13.63 7.23
N ARG A 282 -13.78 13.30 6.78
CA ARG A 282 -14.61 12.31 7.47
C ARG A 282 -14.01 10.90 7.45
N GLN A 283 -13.30 10.54 6.39
CA GLN A 283 -12.58 9.26 6.31
C GLN A 283 -11.35 9.26 7.21
N THR A 284 -10.58 10.35 7.22
CA THR A 284 -9.45 10.55 8.12
C THR A 284 -9.87 10.49 9.58
N GLU A 285 -11.06 11.00 9.96
CA GLU A 285 -11.60 10.83 11.31
C GLU A 285 -11.82 9.36 11.68
N TYR A 286 -12.34 8.53 10.76
CA TYR A 286 -12.50 7.10 11.01
C TYR A 286 -11.15 6.37 11.12
N GLU A 287 -10.15 6.82 10.36
CA GLU A 287 -8.79 6.29 10.44
C GLU A 287 -8.15 6.62 11.79
N ILE A 288 -8.21 7.86 12.23
CA ILE A 288 -7.70 8.28 13.54
C ILE A 288 -8.41 7.51 14.66
N GLN A 289 -9.74 7.34 14.60
CA GLN A 289 -10.48 6.53 15.58
C GLN A 289 -10.01 5.07 15.62
N LYS A 290 -9.62 4.51 14.48
CA LYS A 290 -9.05 3.16 14.40
C LYS A 290 -7.71 3.09 15.11
N TRP A 291 -6.87 4.10 14.93
CA TRP A 291 -5.59 4.21 15.63
C TRP A 291 -5.79 4.34 17.14
N GLU A 292 -6.70 5.20 17.59
CA GLU A 292 -7.01 5.37 19.01
C GLU A 292 -7.48 4.05 19.67
N VAL A 293 -8.24 3.21 18.96
CA VAL A 293 -8.59 1.86 19.46
C VAL A 293 -7.36 0.96 19.54
N ASN A 294 -6.48 1.00 18.54
CA ASN A 294 -5.27 0.16 18.51
C ASN A 294 -4.20 0.55 19.53
N LYS A 295 -4.16 1.81 19.97
CA LYS A 295 -3.29 2.27 21.07
C LYS A 295 -3.63 1.65 22.43
N THR A 296 -4.83 1.08 22.57
CA THR A 296 -5.29 0.46 23.81
C THR A 296 -4.79 -0.99 23.97
N ASP A 297 -5.01 -1.55 25.16
CA ASP A 297 -4.73 -2.96 25.46
C ASP A 297 -5.58 -3.95 24.64
N TYR A 298 -6.63 -3.46 23.96
CA TYR A 298 -7.55 -4.29 23.18
C TYR A 298 -7.63 -3.80 21.73
N PRO A 299 -6.54 -3.89 20.94
CA PRO A 299 -6.57 -3.57 19.52
C PRO A 299 -7.63 -4.43 18.83
N GLN A 300 -8.21 -3.91 17.76
CA GLN A 300 -9.32 -4.59 17.07
C GLN A 300 -8.98 -4.98 15.63
N MET A 301 -7.84 -4.55 15.14
CA MET A 301 -7.33 -4.93 13.83
C MET A 301 -5.82 -5.01 13.92
N THR A 302 -5.22 -5.97 13.22
CA THR A 302 -3.76 -6.16 13.09
C THR A 302 -3.43 -6.55 11.65
N GLY A 303 -2.15 -6.62 11.34
CA GLY A 303 -1.66 -7.12 10.05
C GLY A 303 -1.65 -6.06 8.95
N ALA A 304 -1.32 -6.50 7.72
CA ALA A 304 -1.07 -5.60 6.59
C ALA A 304 -2.30 -4.86 6.04
N THR A 305 -3.50 -5.15 6.58
CA THR A 305 -4.73 -4.46 6.19
C THR A 305 -4.67 -2.95 6.46
N PHE A 306 -3.92 -2.51 7.49
CA PHE A 306 -3.80 -1.08 7.82
C PHE A 306 -3.22 -0.29 6.66
N TRP A 307 -1.97 -0.58 6.31
CA TRP A 307 -1.30 0.16 5.26
C TRP A 307 -1.91 -0.09 3.90
N LEU A 308 -2.23 -1.34 3.53
CA LEU A 308 -2.81 -1.61 2.21
C LEU A 308 -4.11 -0.84 1.99
N TYR A 309 -4.98 -0.79 3.00
CA TYR A 309 -6.20 -0.01 2.89
C TYR A 309 -5.93 1.49 2.87
N ARG A 310 -5.07 1.98 3.77
CA ARG A 310 -4.76 3.41 3.91
C ARG A 310 -4.09 3.98 2.66
N LEU A 311 -3.14 3.23 2.10
CA LEU A 311 -2.39 3.57 0.90
C LEU A 311 -3.31 3.78 -0.30
N PHE A 312 -4.19 2.82 -0.57
CA PHE A 312 -5.13 2.89 -1.70
C PHE A 312 -6.25 3.91 -1.48
N TYR A 313 -6.70 4.09 -0.24
CA TYR A 313 -7.58 5.19 0.10
C TYR A 313 -6.95 6.54 -0.31
N PHE A 314 -5.67 6.73 0.00
CA PHE A 314 -4.98 7.98 -0.27
C PHE A 314 -4.66 8.18 -1.76
N HIS A 315 -4.09 7.17 -2.42
CA HIS A 315 -3.66 7.25 -3.82
C HIS A 315 -4.74 6.96 -4.87
N ILE A 316 -5.93 6.49 -4.49
CA ILE A 316 -6.99 6.18 -5.49
C ILE A 316 -8.30 6.90 -5.16
N SER A 317 -8.64 7.07 -3.89
CA SER A 317 -9.89 7.77 -3.54
C SER A 317 -9.73 9.28 -3.56
N GLY A 318 -8.73 9.82 -2.85
CA GLY A 318 -8.58 11.27 -2.64
C GLY A 318 -9.84 11.96 -2.06
N GLY A 319 -10.72 11.21 -1.40
CA GLY A 319 -12.03 11.69 -0.94
C GLY A 319 -13.14 11.74 -2.01
N MET A 320 -12.87 11.34 -3.26
CA MET A 320 -13.84 11.37 -4.36
C MET A 320 -14.70 10.10 -4.43
N ASP A 321 -14.15 8.94 -4.05
CA ASP A 321 -14.89 7.68 -4.10
C ASP A 321 -15.69 7.42 -2.81
N LYS A 322 -16.98 7.78 -2.87
CA LYS A 322 -17.99 7.58 -1.81
C LYS A 322 -18.10 6.15 -1.29
N ARG A 323 -17.58 5.14 -2.00
CA ARG A 323 -17.61 3.74 -1.55
C ARG A 323 -16.69 3.51 -0.35
N PHE A 324 -15.53 4.17 -0.29
CA PHE A 324 -14.61 4.04 0.83
C PHE A 324 -15.26 4.54 2.13
N LEU A 325 -15.86 5.73 2.13
CA LEU A 325 -16.55 6.27 3.31
C LEU A 325 -17.67 5.36 3.84
N LYS A 326 -18.38 4.65 2.96
CA LYS A 326 -19.39 3.65 3.35
C LYS A 326 -18.76 2.44 4.03
N VAL A 327 -17.62 1.99 3.52
CA VAL A 327 -16.84 0.88 4.09
C VAL A 327 -16.26 1.29 5.45
N ASP A 328 -15.63 2.47 5.55
CA ASP A 328 -15.06 3.02 6.78
C ASP A 328 -16.11 3.09 7.90
N LYS A 329 -17.29 3.65 7.60
CA LYS A 329 -18.40 3.71 8.56
C LYS A 329 -18.84 2.32 9.03
N LYS A 330 -18.81 1.32 8.14
CA LYS A 330 -19.21 -0.06 8.48
C LYS A 330 -18.13 -0.76 9.31
N VAL A 331 -16.86 -0.59 8.95
CA VAL A 331 -15.71 -1.13 9.67
C VAL A 331 -15.63 -0.52 11.06
N ASN A 332 -15.70 0.81 11.17
CA ASN A 332 -15.70 1.51 12.45
C ASN A 332 -16.81 1.02 13.39
N ARG A 333 -18.03 0.79 12.89
CA ARG A 333 -19.11 0.19 13.70
C ARG A 333 -18.77 -1.21 14.22
N LEU A 334 -18.17 -2.06 13.38
CA LEU A 334 -17.77 -3.41 13.79
C LEU A 334 -16.64 -3.35 14.82
N MET A 335 -15.67 -2.48 14.58
CA MET A 335 -14.53 -2.21 15.46
C MET A 335 -14.98 -1.77 16.84
N LEU A 336 -15.79 -0.70 16.92
CA LEU A 336 -16.27 -0.17 18.21
C LEU A 336 -17.10 -1.18 18.99
N LYS A 337 -17.93 -1.97 18.31
CA LYS A 337 -18.71 -3.05 18.95
C LYS A 337 -17.82 -4.17 19.48
N ALA A 338 -16.74 -4.50 18.78
CA ALA A 338 -15.80 -5.53 19.19
C ALA A 338 -14.91 -5.02 20.35
N TYR A 339 -14.51 -3.75 20.29
CA TYR A 339 -13.78 -3.02 21.33
C TYR A 339 -14.56 -2.92 22.64
N GLU A 340 -15.84 -2.50 22.59
CA GLU A 340 -16.73 -2.44 23.77
C GLU A 340 -16.83 -3.80 24.48
N LYS A 341 -16.79 -4.89 23.71
CA LYS A 341 -16.82 -6.26 24.21
C LYS A 341 -15.46 -6.81 24.61
N LYS A 342 -14.38 -6.03 24.42
CA LYS A 342 -12.98 -6.46 24.60
C LYS A 342 -12.71 -7.77 23.87
N THR A 343 -13.20 -7.87 22.63
CA THR A 343 -13.05 -9.08 21.83
C THR A 343 -11.58 -9.20 21.41
N PRO A 344 -10.91 -10.34 21.67
CA PRO A 344 -9.55 -10.55 21.16
C PRO A 344 -9.55 -10.53 19.63
N CYS A 345 -8.66 -9.73 19.05
CA CYS A 345 -8.53 -9.59 17.60
C CYS A 345 -7.71 -10.74 16.98
N SER A 346 -6.73 -11.25 17.72
CA SER A 346 -5.92 -12.41 17.38
C SER A 346 -6.13 -13.61 18.33
N LYS A 347 -5.62 -14.79 17.94
CA LYS A 347 -5.60 -15.99 18.78
C LYS A 347 -4.71 -15.78 20.00
N GLU A 348 -3.53 -15.23 19.77
CA GLU A 348 -2.49 -15.03 20.78
C GLU A 348 -1.71 -13.77 20.42
N MET A 349 -1.56 -12.86 21.39
CA MET A 349 -0.82 -11.61 21.24
C MET A 349 0.26 -11.56 22.31
N ARG A 350 1.44 -12.06 21.95
CA ARG A 350 2.64 -12.08 22.80
C ARG A 350 3.37 -10.76 22.74
N HIS A 351 3.46 -10.20 21.54
CA HIS A 351 4.22 -9.00 21.23
C HIS A 351 3.37 -8.01 20.46
N ARG A 352 3.44 -6.75 20.84
CA ARG A 352 2.82 -5.63 20.13
C ARG A 352 3.86 -5.01 19.22
N ALA A 353 3.71 -5.20 17.91
CA ALA A 353 4.71 -4.84 16.94
C ALA A 353 4.35 -3.60 16.12
N ILE A 354 5.37 -2.80 15.83
CA ILE A 354 5.38 -1.80 14.76
C ILE A 354 6.22 -2.34 13.61
N VAL A 355 5.69 -2.25 12.39
CA VAL A 355 6.50 -2.50 11.19
C VAL A 355 7.04 -1.16 10.70
N TRP A 356 8.35 -1.08 10.52
CA TRP A 356 9.01 0.16 10.11
C TRP A 356 9.90 -0.06 8.89
N SER A 357 10.18 1.04 8.17
CA SER A 357 10.77 1.04 6.82
C SER A 357 9.83 0.49 5.74
N CYS A 358 10.27 0.58 4.48
CA CYS A 358 9.47 0.25 3.30
C CYS A 358 9.12 -1.26 3.28
N PRO A 359 7.84 -1.64 3.15
CA PRO A 359 7.44 -3.04 3.21
C PRO A 359 7.87 -3.83 1.98
N ALA A 360 8.20 -5.11 2.16
CA ALA A 360 8.42 -6.01 1.04
C ALA A 360 7.10 -6.20 0.25
N ASN A 361 6.97 -5.53 -0.90
CA ASN A 361 5.81 -5.67 -1.77
C ASN A 361 5.61 -7.13 -2.16
N TYR A 362 6.67 -7.85 -2.51
CA TYR A 362 6.55 -9.26 -2.84
C TYR A 362 6.09 -10.13 -1.66
N TYR A 363 6.01 -9.63 -0.42
CA TYR A 363 5.51 -10.38 0.75
C TYR A 363 4.61 -9.57 1.68
N THR A 364 3.57 -8.93 1.14
CA THR A 364 2.66 -8.09 1.93
C THR A 364 2.01 -8.79 3.13
N SER A 365 1.86 -10.11 3.09
CA SER A 365 1.23 -10.89 4.18
C SER A 365 2.19 -11.31 5.30
N LEU A 366 3.43 -10.80 5.35
CA LEU A 366 4.39 -11.14 6.43
C LEU A 366 3.79 -10.87 7.82
N ALA A 367 3.06 -9.78 7.99
CA ALA A 367 2.42 -9.43 9.25
C ALA A 367 1.36 -10.47 9.69
N ASN A 368 0.67 -11.10 8.74
CA ASN A 368 -0.26 -12.19 9.03
C ASN A 368 0.48 -13.48 9.41
N TRP A 369 1.64 -13.75 8.79
CA TRP A 369 2.50 -14.87 9.18
C TRP A 369 3.09 -14.66 10.58
N LEU A 370 3.59 -13.46 10.90
CA LEU A 370 4.10 -13.07 12.22
C LEU A 370 3.06 -13.33 13.32
N GLU A 371 1.82 -12.90 13.08
CA GLU A 371 0.71 -13.10 14.00
C GLU A 371 0.42 -14.59 14.23
N ASN A 372 0.32 -15.38 13.16
CA ASN A 372 -0.09 -16.78 13.26
C ASN A 372 1.04 -17.73 13.72
N CYS A 373 2.29 -17.44 13.35
CA CYS A 373 3.45 -18.29 13.66
C CYS A 373 4.03 -17.97 15.04
N TRP A 374 4.10 -16.68 15.41
CA TRP A 374 4.84 -16.24 16.60
C TRP A 374 4.00 -15.43 17.60
N GLY A 375 2.75 -15.08 17.27
CA GLY A 375 1.95 -14.20 18.14
C GLY A 375 2.50 -12.77 18.20
N ILE A 376 3.24 -12.35 17.15
CA ILE A 376 3.68 -10.97 16.95
C ILE A 376 2.59 -10.24 16.17
N ASN A 377 1.87 -9.34 16.85
CA ASN A 377 0.76 -8.63 16.25
C ASN A 377 1.18 -7.23 15.81
N VAL A 378 1.24 -7.04 14.50
CA VAL A 378 1.49 -5.71 13.91
C VAL A 378 0.25 -4.84 14.09
N ILE A 379 0.36 -3.82 14.94
CA ILE A 379 -0.75 -2.91 15.31
C ILE A 379 -0.69 -1.55 14.61
N MET A 380 0.47 -1.22 14.04
CA MET A 380 0.71 -0.03 13.24
C MET A 380 1.94 -0.24 12.35
N ASP A 381 2.05 0.55 11.30
CA ASP A 381 3.18 0.52 10.38
C ASP A 381 3.48 1.93 9.84
N MET A 382 4.69 2.08 9.28
CA MET A 382 5.17 3.34 8.70
C MET A 382 4.30 3.84 7.53
N GLU A 383 3.82 2.95 6.67
CA GLU A 383 3.07 3.32 5.46
C GLU A 383 1.62 3.75 5.75
N THR A 384 1.10 3.42 6.92
CA THR A 384 -0.17 3.95 7.42
C THR A 384 -0.03 5.40 7.87
N MET A 385 1.19 5.82 8.25
CA MET A 385 1.50 7.13 8.81
C MET A 385 1.69 8.24 7.76
N ILE A 386 1.09 8.10 6.58
CA ILE A 386 0.93 9.17 5.58
C ILE A 386 0.11 10.34 6.12
N SER A 387 0.00 11.44 5.35
CA SER A 387 -0.78 12.61 5.76
C SER A 387 -2.15 12.23 6.33
N TYR A 388 -2.46 12.76 7.50
CA TYR A 388 -3.75 12.70 8.18
C TYR A 388 -4.24 14.10 8.57
N TYR A 389 -3.74 15.13 7.86
CA TYR A 389 -4.21 16.50 8.05
C TYR A 389 -5.65 16.66 7.56
N MET A 390 -6.45 17.37 8.35
CA MET A 390 -7.78 17.78 7.92
C MET A 390 -7.65 19.03 7.04
N TYR A 391 -8.32 19.01 5.89
CA TYR A 391 -8.42 20.16 5.01
C TYR A 391 -9.33 21.23 5.61
N ASP A 392 -8.93 22.49 5.48
CA ASP A 392 -9.87 23.60 5.52
C ASP A 392 -10.77 23.49 4.29
N THR A 393 -12.08 23.59 4.47
CA THR A 393 -13.07 23.41 3.39
C THR A 393 -13.91 24.65 3.14
N GLU A 394 -13.41 25.80 3.61
CA GLU A 394 -14.03 27.12 3.51
C GLU A 394 -13.03 28.17 2.98
N ASP A 395 -11.77 28.11 3.40
CA ASP A 395 -10.70 29.02 3.00
C ASP A 395 -9.79 28.39 1.95
N LYS A 396 -9.72 29.05 0.78
CA LYS A 396 -8.99 28.58 -0.40
C LYS A 396 -7.47 28.48 -0.18
N GLU A 397 -6.87 29.49 0.44
CA GLU A 397 -5.41 29.53 0.64
C GLU A 397 -5.00 28.52 1.71
N LYS A 398 -5.77 28.41 2.79
CA LYS A 398 -5.52 27.38 3.82
C LYS A 398 -5.67 25.98 3.27
N ALA A 399 -6.65 25.75 2.39
CA ALA A 399 -6.85 24.45 1.77
C ALA A 399 -5.69 24.05 0.84
N LEU A 400 -5.12 25.00 0.08
CA LEU A 400 -3.87 24.75 -0.68
C LEU A 400 -2.69 24.50 0.25
N GLY A 401 -2.60 25.21 1.38
CA GLY A 401 -1.63 24.93 2.43
C GLY A 401 -1.72 23.50 2.94
N THR A 402 -2.93 22.99 3.19
CA THR A 402 -3.13 21.58 3.58
C THR A 402 -2.79 20.60 2.44
N LEU A 403 -3.12 20.94 1.20
CA LEU A 403 -2.75 20.11 0.04
C LEU A 403 -1.23 19.98 -0.10
N ALA A 404 -0.52 21.11 0.03
CA ALA A 404 0.94 21.14 0.02
C ALA A 404 1.52 20.31 1.17
N LYS A 405 1.03 20.48 2.40
CA LYS A 405 1.44 19.67 3.57
C LYS A 405 1.13 18.18 3.41
N THR A 406 0.06 17.85 2.70
CA THR A 406 -0.32 16.47 2.39
C THR A 406 0.65 15.85 1.40
N LEU A 407 0.99 16.54 0.31
CA LEU A 407 2.01 16.07 -0.64
C LEU A 407 3.42 15.97 -0.03
N GLN A 408 3.76 16.84 0.93
CA GLN A 408 5.01 16.73 1.68
C GLN A 408 5.10 15.46 2.53
N ARG A 409 3.96 14.85 2.85
CA ARG A 409 3.80 13.72 3.78
C ARG A 409 3.14 12.50 3.13
N THR A 410 3.38 12.30 1.83
CA THR A 410 2.98 11.08 1.12
C THR A 410 3.76 9.86 1.60
N THR A 411 3.32 8.70 1.14
CA THR A 411 3.89 7.35 1.34
C THR A 411 5.40 7.35 1.21
N MET A 412 6.09 6.69 2.14
CA MET A 412 7.54 6.70 2.37
C MET A 412 8.16 8.09 2.67
N ARG A 413 7.83 9.12 1.88
CA ARG A 413 8.49 10.42 1.87
C ARG A 413 8.52 11.10 3.23
N LYS A 414 7.38 11.09 3.93
CA LYS A 414 7.26 11.72 5.25
C LYS A 414 8.44 11.34 6.13
N HIS A 415 8.83 10.08 6.10
CA HIS A 415 9.85 9.55 6.96
C HIS A 415 11.24 9.54 6.30
N THR A 416 11.33 9.31 4.99
CA THR A 416 12.61 9.20 4.28
C THR A 416 13.25 10.54 3.91
N LYS A 417 12.56 11.67 4.11
CA LYS A 417 13.08 13.03 3.84
C LYS A 417 12.98 13.92 5.08
N GLY A 418 13.85 14.94 5.14
CA GLY A 418 13.87 15.94 6.21
C GLY A 418 14.78 15.62 7.40
N GLY A 419 15.58 14.54 7.32
CA GLY A 419 16.62 14.18 8.28
C GLY A 419 16.23 13.03 9.21
N TYR A 420 17.18 12.61 10.06
CA TYR A 420 17.04 11.42 10.91
C TYR A 420 15.79 11.46 11.82
N ALA A 421 15.41 12.64 12.31
CA ALA A 421 14.30 12.82 13.25
C ALA A 421 12.95 12.38 12.65
N ASN A 422 12.76 12.53 11.34
CA ASN A 422 11.51 12.17 10.68
C ASN A 422 11.29 10.65 10.56
N VAL A 423 12.32 9.86 10.81
CA VAL A 423 12.24 8.39 10.77
C VAL A 423 12.54 7.78 12.14
N VAL A 424 13.64 8.16 12.81
CA VAL A 424 14.06 7.56 14.08
C VAL A 424 13.19 8.05 15.22
N ASP A 425 13.11 9.37 15.44
CA ASP A 425 12.34 9.92 16.55
C ASP A 425 10.84 9.64 16.37
N GLU A 426 10.37 9.63 15.12
CA GLU A 426 8.98 9.27 14.81
C GLU A 426 8.66 7.80 15.09
N LEU A 427 9.56 6.86 14.80
CA LEU A 427 9.39 5.45 15.20
C LEU A 427 9.18 5.35 16.71
N TRP A 428 10.05 5.98 17.51
CA TRP A 428 9.97 5.86 18.96
C TRP A 428 8.72 6.52 19.54
N ARG A 429 8.31 7.67 18.99
CA ARG A 429 7.01 8.28 19.33
C ARG A 429 5.86 7.30 19.09
N ILE A 430 5.88 6.59 17.95
CA ILE A 430 4.84 5.62 17.61
C ILE A 430 4.92 4.39 18.53
N CYS A 431 6.10 3.88 18.83
CA CYS A 431 6.25 2.79 19.80
C CYS A 431 5.65 3.14 21.16
N GLU A 432 5.89 4.35 21.65
CA GLU A 432 5.31 4.84 22.91
C GLU A 432 3.79 4.99 22.81
N GLU A 433 3.28 5.70 21.80
CA GLU A 433 1.84 5.94 21.62
C GLU A 433 1.03 4.65 21.48
N PHE A 434 1.60 3.63 20.84
CA PHE A 434 0.94 2.35 20.59
C PHE A 434 1.32 1.29 21.62
N ASN A 435 2.09 1.62 22.67
CA ASN A 435 2.56 0.66 23.67
C ASN A 435 3.15 -0.60 23.02
N ALA A 436 4.09 -0.40 22.09
CA ALA A 436 4.74 -1.47 21.34
C ALA A 436 6.04 -1.90 22.03
N ASP A 437 6.22 -3.20 22.16
CA ASP A 437 7.41 -3.84 22.74
C ASP A 437 8.37 -4.35 21.66
N THR A 438 7.91 -4.41 20.41
CA THR A 438 8.63 -5.04 19.31
C THR A 438 8.61 -4.15 18.07
N VAL A 439 9.72 -4.11 17.35
CA VAL A 439 9.81 -3.48 16.03
C VAL A 439 10.31 -4.51 15.04
N ILE A 440 9.56 -4.67 13.95
CA ILE A 440 10.00 -5.39 12.75
C ILE A 440 10.53 -4.32 11.80
N MET A 441 11.84 -4.21 11.71
CA MET A 441 12.50 -3.22 10.86
C MET A 441 12.84 -3.86 9.52
N TYR A 442 12.19 -3.39 8.46
CA TYR A 442 12.54 -3.81 7.10
C TYR A 442 13.86 -3.20 6.67
N ASP A 443 14.85 -4.07 6.49
CA ASP A 443 16.14 -3.74 5.91
C ASP A 443 16.05 -3.90 4.40
N GLN A 444 15.55 -2.86 3.73
CA GLN A 444 15.49 -2.84 2.27
C GLN A 444 16.90 -2.57 1.75
N ILE A 445 17.55 -3.60 1.20
CA ILE A 445 19.00 -3.59 0.95
C ILE A 445 19.49 -2.54 -0.07
N SER A 446 18.58 -1.92 -0.82
CA SER A 446 18.89 -0.82 -1.75
C SER A 446 18.49 0.56 -1.20
N CYS A 447 17.98 0.66 0.03
CA CYS A 447 17.47 1.89 0.63
C CYS A 447 18.58 2.64 1.36
N LYS A 448 19.42 3.31 0.57
CA LYS A 448 20.58 4.08 1.05
C LYS A 448 20.27 5.08 2.18
N GLY A 449 19.04 5.60 2.22
CA GLY A 449 18.60 6.53 3.27
C GLY A 449 18.38 5.86 4.63
N MET A 450 17.87 4.62 4.65
CA MET A 450 17.65 3.84 5.88
C MET A 450 18.95 3.19 6.35
N ASP A 451 19.76 2.65 5.43
CA ASP A 451 21.03 1.98 5.73
C ASP A 451 21.99 2.87 6.54
N GLY A 452 21.96 4.18 6.25
CA GLY A 452 22.78 5.17 6.94
C GLY A 452 22.41 5.39 8.42
N LEU A 453 21.32 4.80 8.91
CA LEU A 453 20.79 4.98 10.26
C LEU A 453 20.83 3.70 11.12
N ASN A 454 21.33 2.58 10.59
CA ASN A 454 21.26 1.27 11.26
C ASN A 454 21.85 1.30 12.68
N GLY A 455 23.04 1.89 12.85
CA GLY A 455 23.67 1.99 14.18
C GLY A 455 22.86 2.82 15.18
N VAL A 456 22.17 3.87 14.72
CA VAL A 456 21.33 4.72 15.58
C VAL A 456 20.09 3.97 16.04
N PHE A 457 19.46 3.20 15.15
CA PHE A 457 18.32 2.36 15.52
C PHE A 457 18.70 1.30 16.56
N ASP A 458 19.80 0.59 16.33
CA ASP A 458 20.28 -0.47 17.23
C ASP A 458 20.56 0.06 18.64
N ASP A 459 21.30 1.17 18.75
CA ASP A 459 21.65 1.73 20.06
C ASP A 459 20.40 2.24 20.79
N GLN A 460 19.52 2.96 20.09
CA GLN A 460 18.31 3.51 20.70
C GLN A 460 17.27 2.46 21.06
N ALA A 461 17.18 1.36 20.30
CA ALA A 461 16.31 0.23 20.62
C ALA A 461 16.75 -0.47 21.92
N ARG A 462 18.07 -0.68 22.08
CA ARG A 462 18.66 -1.25 23.31
C ARG A 462 18.39 -0.37 24.53
N GLU A 463 18.57 0.95 24.40
CA GLU A 463 18.27 1.91 25.47
C GLU A 463 16.80 1.86 25.93
N ARG A 464 15.88 1.58 24.99
CA ARG A 464 14.44 1.53 25.22
C ARG A 464 13.93 0.14 25.62
N ASN A 465 14.80 -0.87 25.61
CA ASN A 465 14.43 -2.26 25.85
C ASN A 465 13.30 -2.74 24.91
N ILE A 466 13.40 -2.39 23.62
CA ILE A 466 12.49 -2.83 22.56
C ILE A 466 13.10 -4.03 21.83
N ASN A 467 12.32 -5.08 21.61
CA ASN A 467 12.72 -6.20 20.75
C ASN A 467 12.83 -5.71 19.31
N PHE A 468 14.05 -5.62 18.78
CA PHE A 468 14.31 -5.01 17.50
C PHE A 468 14.81 -6.04 16.50
N ILE A 469 13.99 -6.38 15.52
CA ILE A 469 14.23 -7.46 14.56
C ILE A 469 14.46 -6.85 13.18
N TRP A 470 15.70 -6.90 12.71
CA TRP A 470 16.03 -6.60 11.32
C TRP A 470 15.56 -7.73 10.41
N VAL A 471 14.88 -7.37 9.33
CA VAL A 471 14.40 -8.31 8.30
C VAL A 471 14.85 -7.80 6.95
N ALA A 472 15.93 -8.38 6.44
CA ALA A 472 16.44 -8.05 5.12
C ALA A 472 15.43 -8.45 4.04
N GLN A 473 15.25 -7.58 3.04
CA GLN A 473 14.31 -7.76 1.92
C GLN A 473 14.67 -6.86 0.75
N ASP A 474 14.18 -7.16 -0.45
CA ASP A 474 14.53 -6.41 -1.68
C ASP A 474 13.31 -5.87 -2.45
N LEU A 475 12.34 -5.37 -1.70
CA LEU A 475 11.11 -4.67 -2.06
C LEU A 475 10.21 -5.41 -3.07
N MET A 476 10.64 -5.49 -4.32
CA MET A 476 9.96 -6.14 -5.43
C MET A 476 10.71 -7.33 -6.01
N ASP A 477 11.97 -7.57 -5.61
CA ASP A 477 12.78 -8.67 -6.14
C ASP A 477 12.94 -9.80 -5.11
N PRO A 478 12.24 -10.94 -5.26
CA PRO A 478 12.39 -12.07 -4.34
C PRO A 478 13.66 -12.89 -4.61
N ARG A 479 14.45 -12.60 -5.65
CA ARG A 479 15.61 -13.41 -6.06
C ARG A 479 16.83 -13.17 -5.18
N THR A 480 16.99 -11.95 -4.67
CA THR A 480 18.07 -11.60 -3.75
C THR A 480 17.79 -12.12 -2.34
N ILE A 481 16.56 -11.90 -1.87
CA ILE A 481 16.10 -12.33 -0.54
C ILE A 481 14.69 -12.87 -0.67
N SER A 482 14.53 -14.18 -0.50
CA SER A 482 13.22 -14.82 -0.64
C SER A 482 12.33 -14.58 0.58
N ARG A 483 11.02 -14.83 0.43
CA ARG A 483 10.08 -14.85 1.56
C ARG A 483 10.51 -15.80 2.68
N ARG A 484 11.13 -16.93 2.32
CA ARG A 484 11.65 -17.92 3.27
C ARG A 484 12.84 -17.38 4.04
N ASP A 485 13.76 -16.66 3.39
CA ASP A 485 14.91 -16.04 4.04
C ASP A 485 14.47 -14.97 5.06
N MET A 486 13.44 -14.18 4.71
CA MET A 486 12.82 -13.22 5.64
C MET A 486 12.26 -13.94 6.88
N ARG A 487 11.50 -15.02 6.69
CA ARG A 487 10.96 -15.83 7.81
C ARG A 487 12.08 -16.44 8.65
N GLU A 488 13.14 -16.94 8.02
CA GLU A 488 14.27 -17.55 8.71
C GLU A 488 14.99 -16.56 9.65
N GLN A 489 15.20 -15.32 9.22
CA GLN A 489 15.79 -14.27 10.08
C GLN A 489 14.95 -14.04 11.34
N ILE A 490 13.63 -13.94 11.18
CA ILE A 490 12.71 -13.76 12.31
C ILE A 490 12.68 -15.01 13.20
N ASN A 491 12.59 -16.21 12.60
CA ASN A 491 12.61 -17.48 13.34
C ASN A 491 13.87 -17.61 14.20
N LYS A 492 15.03 -17.24 13.68
CA LYS A 492 16.31 -17.26 14.43
C LYS A 492 16.25 -16.31 15.62
N TYR A 493 15.73 -15.09 15.45
CA TYR A 493 15.57 -14.14 16.54
C TYR A 493 14.64 -14.69 17.64
N MET A 494 13.46 -15.19 17.25
CA MET A 494 12.46 -15.71 18.18
C MET A 494 12.97 -16.90 18.99
N THR A 495 13.66 -17.83 18.35
CA THR A 495 14.17 -19.05 19.01
C THR A 495 15.45 -18.80 19.81
N THR A 496 16.35 -17.95 19.33
CA THR A 496 17.68 -17.78 19.95
C THR A 496 17.70 -16.66 20.99
N VAL A 497 17.05 -15.52 20.68
CA VAL A 497 17.08 -14.32 21.52
C VAL A 497 15.92 -14.35 22.51
N LEU A 498 14.69 -14.56 22.04
CA LEU A 498 13.51 -14.58 22.91
C LEU A 498 13.22 -15.95 23.52
N GLN A 499 13.83 -17.02 22.99
CA GLN A 499 13.65 -18.40 23.47
C GLN A 499 12.18 -18.84 23.48
N GLU A 500 11.43 -18.42 22.48
CA GLU A 500 10.01 -18.76 22.34
C GLU A 500 9.77 -19.96 21.44
N GLU A 501 8.70 -20.69 21.74
CA GLU A 501 8.17 -21.74 20.87
C GLU A 501 7.07 -21.17 19.95
N PRO A 502 7.00 -21.59 18.68
CA PRO A 502 6.02 -21.07 17.72
C PRO A 502 4.58 -21.39 18.15
N VAL A 503 3.67 -20.44 17.94
CA VAL A 503 2.22 -20.58 18.13
C VAL A 503 1.63 -21.62 17.18
N ASP A 504 2.14 -21.67 15.96
CA ASP A 504 1.86 -22.72 14.97
C ASP A 504 3.18 -23.24 14.37
N PRO A 505 3.70 -24.38 14.85
CA PRO A 505 4.95 -24.97 14.34
C PRO A 505 4.91 -25.30 12.84
N THR A 506 3.72 -25.44 12.24
CA THR A 506 3.58 -25.77 10.82
C THR A 506 3.87 -24.58 9.90
N LEU A 507 3.99 -23.37 10.45
CA LEU A 507 4.30 -22.14 9.70
C LEU A 507 5.77 -21.72 9.80
N VAL A 508 6.59 -22.42 10.58
CA VAL A 508 8.01 -22.04 10.80
C VAL A 508 8.80 -22.12 9.49
N ASP A 509 8.63 -23.22 8.76
CA ASP A 509 9.38 -23.46 7.54
C ASP A 509 8.48 -24.10 6.47
N PHE A 510 8.35 -23.41 5.35
CA PHE A 510 7.62 -23.87 4.17
C PHE A 510 8.16 -23.18 2.91
N ASP A 511 8.01 -23.86 1.78
CA ASP A 511 8.37 -23.35 0.46
C ASP A 511 7.15 -22.66 -0.18
N ASP A 512 7.34 -21.39 -0.54
CA ASP A 512 6.39 -20.56 -1.29
C ASP A 512 7.05 -19.84 -2.48
N THR A 513 8.15 -20.39 -3.00
CA THR A 513 8.94 -19.81 -4.10
C THR A 513 8.17 -19.68 -5.43
N LEU A 514 7.17 -20.54 -5.65
CA LEU A 514 6.29 -20.53 -6.83
C LEU A 514 4.94 -19.87 -6.56
N SER A 515 4.77 -19.24 -5.39
CA SER A 515 3.57 -18.45 -5.13
C SER A 515 3.49 -17.31 -6.14
N TRP A 516 2.25 -17.00 -6.53
CA TRP A 516 1.88 -15.75 -7.14
C TRP A 516 1.93 -14.76 -5.97
#